data_AF-A0A3D9HV39-F1
#
_entry.id   AF-A0A3D9HV39-F1
#
_cell.length_a   1.000
_cell.length_b   1.000
_cell.length_c   1.000
_cell.angle_alpha   90.00
_cell.angle_beta   90.00
_cell.angle_gamma   90.00
#
_symmetry.space_group_name_H-M   'P 1'
#
loop_
_entity.id
_entity.type
_entity.pdbx_description
1 polymer ?
#
loop_
_entity_poly.entity_id
_entity_poly.type
_entity_poly.pdbx_seq_one_letter_code
_entity_poly.pdbx_strand_id
1 'polypeptide(L)'
;MRFKSDILPEGAIIEMVRQGAYVKVSAIDPVSKLEVSIVGDPSVGPDILKSHAIRKLDRMLRARLEDQDKQRRRPQDIPSGWDL
;
A
#
# COMPACT_ATOMS: atom_id res chain seq x y z
N MET A 1 -6.13 -10.54 -17.62
CA MET A 1 -4.85 -10.83 -16.93
C MET A 1 -5.06 -10.65 -15.44
N ARG A 2 -4.94 -11.72 -14.64
CA ARG A 2 -5.21 -11.69 -13.19
C ARG A 2 -3.87 -11.52 -12.48
N PHE A 3 -3.61 -10.36 -11.89
CA PHE A 3 -2.40 -10.14 -11.10
C PHE A 3 -2.54 -10.94 -9.79
N LYS A 4 -1.82 -12.07 -9.68
CA LYS A 4 -1.63 -12.78 -8.42
C LYS A 4 -0.44 -12.15 -7.71
N SER A 5 -0.69 -11.41 -6.64
CA SER A 5 0.35 -10.93 -5.72
C SER A 5 0.39 -11.85 -4.51
N ASP A 6 1.55 -12.38 -4.18
CA ASP A 6 1.73 -13.25 -3.00
C ASP A 6 1.49 -12.51 -1.67
N ILE A 7 1.45 -11.16 -1.71
CA ILE A 7 1.31 -10.28 -0.56
C ILE A 7 -0.15 -9.87 -0.30
N LEU A 8 -1.04 -9.92 -1.31
CA LEU A 8 -2.48 -9.64 -1.15
C LEU A 8 -3.25 -10.97 -1.08
N PRO A 9 -3.44 -11.58 0.11
CA PRO A 9 -3.97 -12.93 0.24
C PRO A 9 -5.41 -13.10 -0.26
N GLU A 10 -6.22 -12.03 -0.25
CA GLU A 10 -7.63 -12.03 -0.72
C GLU A 10 -7.86 -11.13 -1.96
N GLY A 11 -6.79 -10.53 -2.49
CA GLY A 11 -6.87 -9.50 -3.52
C GLY A 11 -7.25 -8.11 -2.98
N ALA A 12 -6.95 -7.06 -3.74
CA ALA A 12 -7.27 -5.70 -3.34
C ALA A 12 -8.73 -5.33 -3.68
N ILE A 13 -9.40 -4.64 -2.77
CA ILE A 13 -10.66 -3.94 -3.05
C ILE A 13 -10.30 -2.66 -3.81
N ILE A 14 -10.99 -2.40 -4.91
CA ILE A 14 -10.74 -1.26 -5.78
C ILE A 14 -11.99 -0.37 -5.85
N GLU A 15 -11.82 0.91 -5.54
CA GLU A 15 -12.84 1.93 -5.74
C GLU A 15 -12.35 2.94 -6.79
N MET A 16 -13.24 3.37 -7.69
CA MET A 16 -12.94 4.41 -8.67
C MET A 16 -14.02 5.49 -8.62
N VAL A 17 -13.61 6.74 -8.40
CA VAL A 17 -14.51 7.88 -8.32
C VAL A 17 -14.04 8.96 -9.29
N ARG A 18 -14.92 9.34 -10.22
CA ARG A 18 -14.65 10.46 -11.15
C ARG A 18 -14.91 11.78 -10.45
N GLN A 19 -13.93 12.68 -10.51
CA GLN A 19 -13.99 14.04 -9.96
C GLN A 19 -13.59 15.03 -11.06
N GLY A 20 -14.58 15.56 -11.76
CA GLY A 20 -14.38 16.47 -12.88
C GLY A 20 -13.52 15.84 -14.00
N ALA A 21 -12.38 16.48 -14.27
CA ALA A 21 -11.42 16.04 -15.29
C ALA A 21 -10.54 14.85 -14.86
N TYR A 22 -10.67 14.37 -13.62
CA TYR A 22 -9.78 13.34 -13.05
C TYR A 22 -10.57 12.13 -12.52
N VAL A 23 -9.88 11.02 -12.32
CA VAL A 23 -10.39 9.85 -11.58
C VAL A 23 -9.48 9.57 -10.40
N LYS A 24 -10.06 9.51 -9.20
CA LYS A 24 -9.41 8.92 -8.03
C LYS A 24 -9.63 7.41 -8.05
N VAL A 25 -8.57 6.65 -7.81
CA VAL A 25 -8.64 5.20 -7.62
C VAL A 25 -8.07 4.86 -6.26
N SER A 26 -8.86 4.24 -5.40
CA SER A 26 -8.42 3.68 -4.12
C SER A 26 -8.21 2.17 -4.27
N ALA A 27 -7.13 1.67 -3.68
CA ALA A 27 -6.82 0.25 -3.55
C ALA A 27 -6.60 -0.09 -2.07
N ILE A 28 -7.34 -1.08 -1.58
CA ILE A 28 -7.38 -1.44 -0.17
C ILE A 28 -7.02 -2.93 -0.03
N ASP A 29 -6.06 -3.23 0.83
CA ASP A 29 -5.81 -4.61 1.27
C ASP A 29 -6.73 -4.95 2.46
N PRO A 30 -7.68 -5.89 2.33
CA PRO A 30 -8.64 -6.19 3.38
C PRO A 30 -8.00 -6.79 4.64
N VAL A 31 -6.81 -7.41 4.52
CA VAL A 31 -6.15 -8.08 5.64
C VAL A 31 -5.33 -7.10 6.48
N SER A 32 -4.40 -6.35 5.88
CA SER A 32 -3.60 -5.35 6.61
C SER A 32 -4.34 -4.03 6.87
N LYS A 33 -5.50 -3.85 6.24
CA LYS A 33 -6.32 -2.62 6.25
C LYS A 33 -5.59 -1.42 5.66
N LEU A 34 -4.51 -1.65 4.90
CA LEU A 34 -3.78 -0.58 4.24
C LEU A 34 -4.58 -0.11 3.02
N GLU A 35 -4.87 1.19 3.00
CA GLU A 35 -5.45 1.86 1.85
C GLU A 35 -4.41 2.76 1.19
N VAL A 36 -4.38 2.76 -0.14
CA VAL A 36 -3.66 3.74 -0.95
C VAL A 36 -4.58 4.31 -2.00
N SER A 37 -4.34 5.55 -2.41
CA SER A 37 -5.03 6.15 -3.54
C SER A 37 -4.08 6.73 -4.58
N ILE A 38 -4.54 6.79 -5.82
CA ILE A 38 -3.93 7.55 -6.92
C ILE A 38 -4.99 8.46 -7.56
N VAL A 39 -4.55 9.49 -8.27
CA VAL A 39 -5.39 10.32 -9.13
C VAL A 39 -4.78 10.30 -10.53
N GLY A 40 -5.59 10.15 -11.56
CA GLY A 40 -5.12 10.11 -12.94
C GLY A 40 -6.11 10.65 -13.95
N ASP A 41 -5.63 10.79 -15.19
CA ASP A 41 -6.44 11.19 -16.34
C ASP A 41 -7.40 10.04 -16.74
N PRO A 42 -8.73 10.28 -16.86
CA PRO A 42 -9.68 9.28 -17.29
C PRO A 42 -9.37 8.64 -18.66
N SER A 43 -8.70 9.39 -19.56
CA SER A 43 -8.34 8.93 -20.92
C SER A 43 -7.31 7.80 -20.93
N VAL A 44 -6.53 7.66 -19.86
CA VAL A 44 -5.57 6.57 -19.66
C VAL A 44 -6.30 5.22 -19.52
N GLY A 45 -7.59 5.24 -19.17
CA GLY A 45 -8.43 4.07 -19.09
C GLY A 45 -8.41 3.37 -17.73
N PRO A 46 -9.51 2.70 -17.37
CA PRO A 46 -9.72 2.20 -16.02
C PRO A 46 -8.72 1.13 -15.62
N ASP A 47 -8.39 0.19 -16.51
CA ASP A 47 -7.51 -0.94 -16.15
C ASP A 47 -6.06 -0.50 -15.87
N ILE A 48 -5.57 0.51 -16.59
CA ILE A 48 -4.25 1.08 -16.33
C ILE A 48 -4.24 1.79 -14.97
N LEU A 49 -5.25 2.62 -14.68
CA LEU A 49 -5.37 3.29 -13.38
C LEU A 49 -5.48 2.28 -12.21
N LYS A 50 -6.27 1.21 -12.38
CA LYS A 50 -6.35 0.11 -11.40
C LYS A 50 -4.98 -0.54 -11.20
N SER A 51 -4.25 -0.84 -12.28
CA SER A 51 -2.94 -1.45 -12.20
C SER A 51 -1.93 -0.59 -11.44
N HIS A 52 -1.99 0.74 -11.64
CA HIS A 52 -1.14 1.70 -10.93
C HIS A 52 -1.46 1.73 -9.43
N ALA A 53 -2.75 1.69 -9.06
CA ALA A 53 -3.18 1.65 -7.67
C ALA A 53 -2.72 0.36 -6.98
N ILE A 54 -2.88 -0.80 -7.63
CA ILE A 54 -2.43 -2.10 -7.12
C ILE A 54 -0.91 -2.12 -6.93
N ARG A 55 -0.13 -1.62 -7.90
CA ARG A 55 1.33 -1.54 -7.79
C ARG A 55 1.77 -0.66 -6.64
N LYS A 56 1.06 0.45 -6.40
CA LYS A 56 1.32 1.31 -5.24
C LYS A 56 1.02 0.58 -3.92
N LEU A 57 -0.08 -0.16 -3.85
CA LEU A 57 -0.47 -0.93 -2.66
C LEU A 57 0.58 -1.99 -2.33
N ASP A 58 0.99 -2.79 -3.32
CA ASP A 58 2.03 -3.82 -3.18
C ASP A 58 3.36 -3.22 -2.66
N ARG A 59 3.79 -2.11 -3.26
CA ARG A 59 5.00 -1.39 -2.80
C ARG A 59 4.89 -0.96 -1.33
N MET A 60 3.74 -0.41 -0.94
CA MET A 60 3.55 0.10 0.42
C MET A 60 3.46 -1.04 1.46
N LEU A 61 2.88 -2.18 1.09
CA LEU A 61 2.87 -3.37 1.95
C LEU A 61 4.29 -3.87 2.23
N ARG A 62 5.13 -3.98 1.20
CA ARG A 62 6.54 -4.35 1.34
C ARG A 62 7.29 -3.38 2.26
N ALA A 63 7.13 -2.08 2.02
CA ALA A 63 7.77 -1.06 2.85
C ALA A 63 7.35 -1.17 4.34
N ARG A 64 6.07 -1.44 4.60
CA ARG A 64 5.56 -1.61 5.97
C ARG A 64 6.14 -2.85 6.67
N LEU A 65 6.30 -3.96 5.95
CA LEU A 65 6.93 -5.17 6.47
C LEU A 65 8.41 -4.92 6.80
N GLU A 66 9.14 -4.24 5.92
CA GLU A 66 10.54 -3.87 6.14
C GLU A 66 10.71 -2.97 7.38
N ASP A 67 9.82 -2.01 7.58
CA ASP A 67 9.87 -1.11 8.75
C ASP A 67 9.58 -1.85 10.06
N GLN A 68 8.65 -2.81 10.05
CA GLN A 68 8.39 -3.67 11.21
C GLN A 68 9.59 -4.56 11.54
N ASP A 69 10.24 -5.14 10.54
CA ASP A 69 11.45 -5.95 10.74
C ASP A 69 12.62 -5.12 11.29
N LYS A 70 12.80 -3.89 10.79
CA LYS A 70 13.78 -2.95 11.34
C LYS A 70 13.48 -2.62 12.79
N GLN A 71 12.22 -2.36 13.15
CA GLN A 71 11.82 -2.07 14.53
C GLN A 71 12.07 -3.27 15.46
N ARG A 72 11.75 -4.50 15.02
CA ARG A 72 12.04 -5.73 15.77
C ARG A 72 13.54 -5.96 16.00
N ARG A 73 14.39 -5.58 15.04
CA ARG A 73 15.85 -5.74 15.11
C ARG A 73 16.58 -4.65 15.88
N ARG A 74 15.91 -3.55 16.26
CA ARG A 74 16.52 -2.55 17.16
C ARG A 74 16.74 -3.22 18.51
N PRO A 75 17.97 -3.24 19.06
CA PRO A 75 18.21 -3.71 20.42
C PRO A 75 17.29 -2.93 21.36
N GLN A 76 16.36 -3.63 22.00
CA GLN A 76 15.52 -3.06 23.06
C GLN A 76 16.41 -2.92 24.29
N ASP A 77 16.43 -1.71 24.85
CA ASP A 77 16.97 -1.39 26.16
C ASP A 77 18.47 -1.67 26.36
N ILE A 78 19.32 -0.74 25.90
CA ILE A 78 20.55 -0.46 26.64
C ILE A 78 20.14 0.59 27.68
N PRO A 79 20.01 0.26 28.98
CA PRO A 79 19.84 1.28 30.00
C PRO A 79 20.97 2.30 29.84
N SER A 80 20.63 3.57 29.69
CA SER A 80 21.67 4.59 29.63
C SER A 80 22.40 4.56 30.97
N GLY A 81 23.70 4.26 30.95
CA GLY A 81 24.58 4.22 32.13
C GLY A 81 24.83 5.57 32.79
N TRP A 82 23.81 6.44 32.86
CA TRP A 82 23.79 7.74 33.53
C TRP A 82 22.97 7.72 34.84
N ASP A 83 22.41 6.57 35.23
CA ASP A 83 21.67 6.37 36.49
C ASP A 83 22.55 5.74 37.60
N LEU A 84 23.77 6.27 37.83
CA LEU A 84 24.63 5.92 38.97
C LEU A 84 25.29 7.15 39.58
#